data_AF-A0A3P6QBD3-F1
#
_entry.id   AF-A0A3P6QBD3-F1
#
_cell.length_a   1.000
_cell.length_b   1.000
_cell.length_c   1.000
_cell.angle_alpha   90.00
_cell.angle_beta   90.00
_cell.angle_gamma   90.00
#
_symmetry.space_group_name_H-M   'P 1'
#
loop_
_entity.id
_entity.type
_entity.pdbx_description
1 polymer ?
#
loop_
_entity_poly.entity_id
_entity_poly.type
_entity_poly.pdbx_seq_one_letter_code
_entity_poly.pdbx_strand_id
1 'polypeptide(L)'
;MEILTILIGNSKETKACTSFSSIAVLEHFTVTCVVLITIIFVGTSFESKMQMFLLAILSASIIDFWIGSFFPPSQEAILRGATGYSLNTLYENFLPQFRGENFFSTFAVYFPAATGMMAGANISGDLADPQRAIPLGTLLAIGITTLIYLATVWMTGTTCVRDADGISPPMFNGTTFIPPECAANHTCPYGLMNYYQIMEMESMWGPLITAGIFAATLSSALASLVSAPKVFQAVCKDRLFPKIDYFAKGYGKNEEPRRAYGLTFIIAMAIIAIGDLNIIAPIISNFFLASYALINYSCFDASFADSPGFRPGFKYYNMWVSLAGALLCLTVMFIMSWATALITFICFAALFLYILHRKPDVNWGSSTQAHSYKTALAGMIKLSHTEEHVKNYRPQFLVLCGNAAARPSLIDFAYNITKGSSLMICGYVVPYNPSERVYSVMRKLERQLSEWLRKRHVKAFYTAVANVSLRAGAQSLLQVCGLGKLRPNIILIGFKSNWYRYGAIPETLDEMNDYFGTIQDAFDSNMAVCVLRNGNLGLDFSEAMKLLNVGEHKRLDINLDENAEKE
;
A
#
# COMPACT_ATOMS: atom_id res chain seq x y z
N MET A 1 27.98 1.32 -11.40
CA MET A 1 28.46 2.07 -12.58
C MET A 1 29.62 2.99 -12.25
N GLU A 2 29.58 3.72 -11.13
CA GLU A 2 30.69 4.58 -10.66
C GLU A 2 32.03 3.85 -10.49
N ILE A 3 32.00 2.57 -10.10
CA ILE A 3 33.18 1.67 -10.05
C ILE A 3 33.92 1.63 -11.40
N LEU A 4 33.19 1.71 -12.51
CA LEU A 4 33.74 1.60 -13.85
C LEU A 4 34.34 2.93 -14.34
N THR A 5 33.77 4.06 -13.92
CA THR A 5 34.37 5.39 -14.18
C THR A 5 35.77 5.47 -13.56
N ILE A 6 35.96 4.86 -12.38
CA ILE A 6 37.25 4.77 -11.70
C ILE A 6 38.21 3.81 -12.42
N LEU A 7 37.73 2.63 -12.83
CA LEU A 7 38.56 1.64 -13.53
C LEU A 7 38.94 2.07 -14.96
N ILE A 8 38.06 2.79 -15.66
CA ILE A 8 38.29 3.31 -17.03
C ILE A 8 39.12 4.61 -16.98
N GLY A 9 38.94 5.46 -15.97
CA GLY A 9 39.69 6.71 -15.78
C GLY A 9 41.21 6.52 -15.62
N ASN A 10 41.66 5.31 -15.27
CA ASN A 10 43.08 4.95 -15.21
C ASN A 10 43.70 4.56 -16.57
N SER A 11 42.90 4.45 -17.64
CA SER A 11 43.39 4.14 -18.99
C SER A 11 43.47 5.40 -19.85
N LYS A 12 44.67 5.72 -20.36
CA LYS A 12 44.99 6.93 -21.15
C LYS A 12 44.31 7.04 -22.55
N GLU A 13 43.25 6.29 -22.83
CA GLU A 13 42.68 6.17 -24.19
C GLU A 13 41.16 6.32 -24.22
N THR A 14 40.65 7.51 -23.87
CA THR A 14 39.22 7.83 -23.81
C THR A 14 38.55 8.15 -25.17
N LYS A 15 39.10 7.72 -26.32
CA LYS A 15 38.42 7.91 -27.62
C LYS A 15 38.34 6.68 -28.54
N ALA A 16 38.91 5.52 -28.18
CA ALA A 16 38.89 4.32 -29.04
C ALA A 16 38.03 3.15 -28.52
N CYS A 17 37.41 3.26 -27.35
CA CYS A 17 36.84 2.13 -26.61
C CYS A 17 35.30 2.03 -26.65
N THR A 18 34.66 2.24 -27.80
CA THR A 18 33.19 2.07 -27.93
C THR A 18 32.77 0.71 -28.48
N SER A 19 33.68 -0.13 -28.98
CA SER A 19 33.33 -1.45 -29.54
C SER A 19 33.86 -2.66 -28.76
N PHE A 20 34.88 -2.50 -27.90
CA PHE A 20 35.56 -3.62 -27.21
C PHE A 20 35.27 -3.70 -25.69
N SER A 21 34.44 -2.80 -25.17
CA SER A 21 34.29 -2.53 -23.72
C SER A 21 33.03 -3.12 -23.07
N SER A 22 32.10 -3.75 -23.79
CA SER A 22 30.83 -4.21 -23.17
C SER A 22 30.95 -5.54 -22.40
N ILE A 23 31.84 -6.46 -22.83
CA ILE A 23 31.93 -7.81 -22.25
C ILE A 23 32.69 -7.81 -20.92
N ALA A 24 33.88 -7.19 -20.87
CA ALA A 24 34.68 -7.10 -19.64
C ALA A 24 33.92 -6.38 -18.51
N VAL A 25 33.14 -5.36 -18.86
CA VAL A 25 32.28 -4.62 -17.92
C VAL A 25 31.21 -5.54 -17.34
N LEU A 26 30.52 -6.28 -18.19
CA LEU A 26 29.51 -7.25 -17.78
C LEU A 26 30.11 -8.34 -16.88
N GLU A 27 31.32 -8.83 -17.18
CA GLU A 27 32.03 -9.81 -16.36
C GLU A 27 32.31 -9.29 -14.94
N HIS A 28 32.86 -8.08 -14.80
CA HIS A 28 33.14 -7.50 -13.48
C HIS A 28 31.86 -7.26 -12.66
N PHE A 29 30.79 -6.79 -13.29
CA PHE A 29 29.50 -6.61 -12.61
C PHE A 29 28.88 -7.95 -12.19
N THR A 30 28.97 -8.96 -13.04
CA THR A 30 28.49 -10.32 -12.73
C THR A 30 29.23 -10.88 -11.52
N VAL A 31 30.56 -10.78 -11.51
CA VAL A 31 31.39 -11.22 -10.38
C VAL A 31 31.00 -10.47 -9.10
N THR A 32 30.84 -9.14 -9.18
CA THR A 32 30.44 -8.32 -8.02
C THR A 32 29.06 -8.73 -7.48
N CYS A 33 28.08 -8.94 -8.34
CA CYS A 33 26.74 -9.37 -7.93
C CYS A 33 26.75 -10.79 -7.34
N VAL A 34 27.54 -11.71 -7.89
CA VAL A 34 27.72 -13.06 -7.33
C VAL A 34 28.35 -13.00 -5.94
N VAL A 35 29.36 -12.14 -5.75
CA VAL A 35 29.98 -11.93 -4.44
C VAL A 35 28.97 -11.36 -3.44
N LEU A 36 28.21 -10.33 -3.82
CA LEU A 36 27.18 -9.74 -2.95
C LEU A 36 26.11 -10.77 -2.54
N ILE A 37 25.64 -11.60 -3.47
CA ILE A 37 24.69 -12.66 -3.16
C ILE A 37 25.30 -13.70 -2.23
N THR A 38 26.55 -14.08 -2.46
CA THR A 38 27.26 -15.04 -1.61
C THR A 38 27.35 -14.51 -0.18
N ILE A 39 27.67 -13.22 -0.01
CA ILE A 39 27.70 -12.55 1.30
C ILE A 39 26.34 -12.63 2.00
N ILE A 40 25.25 -12.39 1.29
CA ILE A 40 23.89 -12.49 1.85
C ILE A 40 23.59 -13.93 2.31
N PHE A 41 24.05 -14.94 1.57
CA PHE A 41 23.87 -16.35 1.95
C PHE A 41 24.69 -16.77 3.17
N VAL A 42 25.83 -16.12 3.47
CA VAL A 42 26.62 -16.39 4.67
C VAL A 42 25.86 -15.97 5.94
N GLY A 43 25.09 -14.89 5.89
CA GLY A 43 24.11 -14.54 6.93
C GLY A 43 23.93 -13.04 7.16
N THR A 44 22.73 -12.66 7.62
CA THR A 44 22.33 -11.26 7.87
C THR A 44 23.10 -10.56 8.98
N SER A 45 23.63 -11.31 9.94
CA SER A 45 24.47 -10.75 11.02
C SER A 45 25.85 -10.31 10.54
N PHE A 46 26.33 -10.89 9.45
CA PHE A 46 27.57 -10.47 8.80
C PHE A 46 27.33 -9.24 7.93
N GLU A 47 26.22 -9.20 7.21
CA GLU A 47 25.79 -8.06 6.40
C GLU A 47 25.70 -6.76 7.22
N SER A 48 25.00 -6.76 8.36
CA SER A 48 24.88 -5.56 9.20
C SER A 48 26.23 -5.03 9.73
N LYS A 49 27.15 -5.94 10.09
CA LYS A 49 28.52 -5.57 10.49
C LYS A 49 29.33 -5.00 9.33
N MET A 50 29.19 -5.59 8.14
CA MET A 50 29.85 -5.10 6.94
C MET A 50 29.33 -3.70 6.57
N GLN A 51 28.03 -3.45 6.70
CA GLN A 51 27.43 -2.15 6.42
C GLN A 51 27.99 -1.04 7.32
N MET A 52 28.22 -1.32 8.61
CA MET A 52 28.88 -0.41 9.55
C MET A 52 30.34 -0.12 9.15
N PHE A 53 31.07 -1.14 8.70
CA PHE A 53 32.43 -0.98 8.21
C PHE A 53 32.48 -0.13 6.93
N LEU A 54 31.60 -0.39 5.95
CA LEU A 54 31.52 0.40 4.72
C LEU A 54 31.13 1.86 5.01
N LEU A 55 30.23 2.10 5.97
CA LEU A 55 29.86 3.45 6.41
C LEU A 55 31.06 4.20 7.00
N ALA A 56 31.94 3.52 7.75
CA ALA A 56 33.14 4.14 8.31
C ALA A 56 34.11 4.60 7.20
N ILE A 57 34.32 3.77 6.17
CA ILE A 57 35.15 4.12 5.00
C ILE A 57 34.54 5.30 4.25
N LEU A 58 33.23 5.27 4.01
CA LEU A 58 32.52 6.36 3.34
C LEU A 58 32.64 7.68 4.11
N SER A 59 32.46 7.63 5.43
CA SER A 59 32.59 8.81 6.29
C SER A 59 34.01 9.36 6.26
N ALA A 60 35.02 8.49 6.32
CA ALA A 60 36.42 8.89 6.21
C ALA A 60 36.73 9.53 4.84
N SER A 61 36.17 8.99 3.75
CA SER A 61 36.31 9.56 2.40
C SER A 61 35.68 10.95 2.27
N ILE A 62 34.51 11.19 2.87
CA ILE A 62 33.88 12.52 2.86
C ILE A 62 34.73 13.53 3.65
N ILE A 63 35.26 13.12 4.80
CA ILE A 63 36.15 13.95 5.62
C ILE A 63 37.46 14.25 4.88
N ASP A 64 38.03 13.27 4.18
CA ASP A 64 39.24 13.43 3.38
C ASP A 64 39.08 14.43 2.24
N PHE A 65 37.93 14.41 1.55
CA PHE A 65 37.58 15.43 0.57
C PHE A 65 37.42 16.81 1.21
N TRP A 66 36.71 16.91 2.35
CA TRP A 66 36.52 18.18 3.03
C TRP A 66 37.83 18.81 3.46
N ILE A 67 38.69 18.04 4.12
CA ILE A 67 40.00 18.50 4.56
C ILE A 67 40.88 18.83 3.35
N GLY A 68 40.91 17.96 2.33
CA GLY A 68 41.67 18.14 1.09
C GLY A 68 41.36 19.45 0.38
N SER A 69 40.08 19.81 0.29
CA SER A 69 39.64 21.05 -0.38
C SER A 69 40.23 22.34 0.24
N PHE A 70 40.55 22.33 1.54
CA PHE A 70 41.13 23.49 2.23
C PHE A 70 42.63 23.63 2.00
N PHE A 71 43.31 22.56 1.57
CA PHE A 71 44.71 22.63 1.20
C PHE A 71 44.86 23.25 -0.20
N PRO A 72 45.95 24.00 -0.45
CA PRO A 72 46.19 24.57 -1.77
C PRO A 72 46.32 23.43 -2.80
N PRO A 73 45.67 23.57 -3.98
CA PRO A 73 45.68 22.51 -4.99
C PRO A 73 47.10 22.23 -5.48
N SER A 74 47.39 20.96 -5.73
CA SER A 74 48.67 20.55 -6.31
C SER A 74 48.83 21.10 -7.73
N GLN A 75 50.06 21.17 -8.23
CA GLN A 75 50.33 21.69 -9.58
C GLN A 75 49.56 20.90 -10.66
N GLU A 76 49.40 19.58 -10.49
CA GLU A 76 48.58 18.75 -11.38
C GLU A 76 47.09 19.06 -11.26
N ALA A 77 46.58 19.29 -10.05
CA ALA A 77 45.19 19.65 -9.83
C ALA A 77 44.86 21.02 -10.45
N ILE A 78 45.78 21.99 -10.36
CA ILE A 78 45.62 23.32 -10.96
C ILE A 78 45.48 23.21 -12.48
N LEU A 79 46.34 22.44 -13.14
CA LEU A 79 46.28 22.22 -14.58
C LEU A 79 44.97 21.55 -15.02
N ARG A 80 44.39 20.71 -14.17
CA ARG A 80 43.12 20.03 -14.43
C ARG A 80 41.88 20.84 -13.98
N GLY A 81 42.06 22.09 -13.54
CA GLY A 81 40.98 23.05 -13.29
C GLY A 81 40.70 23.38 -11.84
N ALA A 82 41.51 22.92 -10.88
CA ALA A 82 41.37 23.31 -9.47
C ALA A 82 41.96 24.70 -9.22
N THR A 83 41.15 25.64 -8.78
CA THR A 83 41.59 26.99 -8.38
C THR A 83 41.84 27.12 -6.88
N GLY A 84 41.37 26.15 -6.08
CA GLY A 84 41.13 26.34 -4.66
C GLY A 84 39.95 27.30 -4.43
N TYR A 85 39.62 27.59 -3.17
CA TYR A 85 38.50 28.45 -2.81
C TYR A 85 38.67 29.87 -3.38
N SER A 86 37.94 30.15 -4.46
CA SER A 86 38.01 31.43 -5.19
C SER A 86 36.62 31.98 -5.44
N LEU A 87 36.41 33.26 -5.08
CA LEU A 87 35.15 33.95 -5.37
C LEU A 87 34.92 34.11 -6.87
N ASN A 88 35.98 34.27 -7.67
CA ASN A 88 35.86 34.39 -9.13
C ASN A 88 35.32 33.09 -9.74
N THR A 89 35.81 31.94 -9.26
CA THR A 89 35.34 30.61 -9.68
C THR A 89 33.87 30.40 -9.28
N LEU A 90 33.49 30.82 -8.07
CA LEU A 90 32.09 30.76 -7.62
C LEU A 90 31.17 31.59 -8.50
N TYR A 91 31.55 32.83 -8.83
CA TYR A 91 30.73 33.70 -9.69
C TYR A 91 30.54 33.11 -11.07
N GLU A 92 31.59 32.53 -11.66
CA GLU A 92 31.51 31.85 -12.95
C GLU A 92 30.57 30.64 -12.91
N ASN A 93 30.59 29.89 -11.79
CA ASN A 93 29.78 28.69 -11.63
C ASN A 93 28.33 28.92 -11.20
N PHE A 94 27.97 30.13 -10.77
CA PHE A 94 26.69 30.41 -10.11
C PHE A 94 25.45 30.21 -10.99
N LEU A 95 25.54 30.58 -12.27
CA LEU A 95 24.41 30.46 -13.22
C LEU A 95 24.46 29.15 -14.00
N PRO A 96 23.32 28.52 -14.33
CA PRO A 96 23.32 27.25 -15.03
C PRO A 96 23.89 27.36 -16.46
N GLN A 97 24.67 26.36 -16.87
CA GLN A 97 25.12 26.20 -18.26
C GLN A 97 24.90 24.75 -18.69
N PHE A 98 23.77 24.50 -19.36
CA PHE A 98 23.42 23.16 -19.82
C PHE A 98 24.05 22.86 -21.20
N ARG A 99 24.63 21.67 -21.37
CA ARG A 99 25.21 21.17 -22.62
C ARG A 99 24.45 19.95 -23.12
N GLY A 100 23.39 20.17 -23.90
CA GLY A 100 22.52 19.10 -24.39
C GLY A 100 21.49 18.57 -23.37
N GLU A 101 21.70 18.87 -22.08
CA GLU A 101 20.79 18.53 -20.98
C GLU A 101 19.83 19.68 -20.64
N ASN A 102 18.85 19.43 -19.77
CA ASN A 102 17.99 20.44 -19.20
C ASN A 102 17.87 20.25 -17.67
N PHE A 103 17.24 21.20 -16.98
CA PHE A 103 17.09 21.13 -15.52
C PHE A 103 16.49 19.81 -15.04
N PHE A 104 15.47 19.29 -15.73
CA PHE A 104 14.75 18.09 -15.32
C PHE A 104 15.49 16.79 -15.66
N SER A 105 16.30 16.77 -16.72
CA SER A 105 17.17 15.62 -17.03
C SER A 105 18.32 15.54 -16.04
N THR A 106 18.92 16.67 -15.66
CA THR A 106 19.92 16.70 -14.57
C THR A 106 19.29 16.29 -13.22
N PHE A 107 18.08 16.78 -12.92
CA PHE A 107 17.34 16.36 -11.72
C PHE A 107 17.04 14.86 -11.73
N ALA A 108 16.69 14.28 -12.88
CA ALA A 108 16.41 12.85 -13.03
C ALA A 108 17.62 11.96 -12.73
N VAL A 109 18.82 12.43 -13.06
CA VAL A 109 20.08 11.73 -12.75
C VAL A 109 20.46 11.92 -11.28
N TYR A 110 20.14 13.08 -10.69
CA TYR A 110 20.41 13.36 -9.27
C TYR A 110 19.43 12.67 -8.31
N PHE A 111 18.15 12.55 -8.69
CA PHE A 111 17.08 12.05 -7.81
C PHE A 111 17.38 10.70 -7.13
N PRO A 112 17.97 9.68 -7.80
CA PRO A 112 18.38 8.43 -7.16
C PRO A 112 19.27 8.62 -5.94
N ALA A 113 20.11 9.66 -5.88
CA ALA A 113 20.95 9.95 -4.71
C ALA A 113 20.14 10.32 -3.46
N ALA A 114 18.94 10.89 -3.63
CA ALA A 114 18.02 11.22 -2.54
C ALA A 114 17.06 10.08 -2.17
N THR A 115 17.11 8.95 -2.89
CA THR A 115 16.27 7.79 -2.59
C THR A 115 16.80 6.98 -1.40
N GLY A 116 16.12 5.89 -1.04
CA GLY A 116 16.58 5.00 0.03
C GLY A 116 16.09 5.35 1.44
N MET A 117 15.25 6.38 1.60
CA MET A 117 14.64 6.73 2.90
C MET A 117 13.82 5.59 3.54
N MET A 118 13.34 4.63 2.73
CA MET A 118 12.58 3.46 3.22
C MET A 118 13.46 2.34 3.78
N ALA A 119 14.79 2.40 3.63
CA ALA A 119 15.68 1.33 4.09
C ALA A 119 15.51 1.04 5.59
N GLY A 120 15.33 2.09 6.41
CA GLY A 120 15.07 1.94 7.85
C GLY A 120 13.70 1.34 8.17
N ALA A 121 12.68 1.64 7.37
CA ALA A 121 11.33 1.09 7.54
C ALA A 121 11.24 -0.37 7.12
N ASN A 122 12.01 -0.78 6.10
CA ASN A 122 12.02 -2.16 5.60
C ASN A 122 12.59 -3.18 6.60
N ILE A 123 13.28 -2.72 7.65
CA ILE A 123 13.91 -3.54 8.71
C ILE A 123 13.17 -3.33 10.05
N SER A 124 11.91 -2.85 10.00
CA SER A 124 11.13 -2.54 11.20
C SER A 124 10.94 -3.72 12.16
N GLY A 125 10.97 -4.96 11.64
CA GLY A 125 10.85 -6.19 12.45
C GLY A 125 12.04 -6.47 13.36
N ASP A 126 13.22 -5.90 13.06
CA ASP A 126 14.46 -6.13 13.81
C ASP A 126 14.78 -4.98 14.79
N LEU A 127 13.95 -3.93 14.84
CA LEU A 127 14.11 -2.78 15.73
C LEU A 127 13.48 -3.04 17.10
N ALA A 128 14.18 -2.66 18.17
CA ALA A 128 13.66 -2.78 19.54
C ALA A 128 12.44 -1.89 19.82
N ASP A 129 12.43 -0.65 19.28
CA ASP A 129 11.29 0.27 19.32
C ASP A 129 11.11 0.95 17.94
N PRO A 130 10.35 0.32 17.02
CA PRO A 130 10.16 0.85 15.67
C PRO A 130 9.42 2.20 15.64
N GLN A 131 8.50 2.44 16.58
CA GLN A 131 7.64 3.63 16.57
C GLN A 131 8.44 4.91 16.80
N ARG A 132 9.47 4.84 17.66
CA ARG A 132 10.36 5.97 17.91
C ARG A 132 11.59 5.98 16.99
N ALA A 133 12.17 4.81 16.71
CA ALA A 133 13.42 4.72 15.96
C ALA A 133 13.27 5.12 14.48
N ILE A 134 12.19 4.70 13.81
CA ILE A 134 12.01 4.95 12.37
C ILE A 134 11.87 6.44 12.08
N PRO A 135 10.99 7.23 12.74
CA PRO A 135 10.85 8.65 12.43
C PRO A 135 12.11 9.45 12.75
N LEU A 136 12.76 9.17 13.90
CA LEU A 136 13.97 9.89 14.31
C LEU A 136 15.15 9.58 13.38
N GLY A 137 15.39 8.29 13.11
CA GLY A 137 16.50 7.85 12.25
C GLY A 137 16.34 8.35 10.82
N THR A 138 15.14 8.25 10.25
CA THR A 138 14.88 8.65 8.86
C THR A 138 15.03 10.17 8.67
N LEU A 139 14.42 10.99 9.55
CA LEU A 139 14.49 12.45 9.43
C LEU A 139 15.91 12.98 9.69
N LEU A 140 16.62 12.41 10.66
CA LEU A 140 18.01 12.78 10.93
C LEU A 140 18.94 12.38 9.78
N ALA A 141 18.75 11.18 9.21
CA ALA A 141 19.51 10.75 8.04
C ALA A 141 19.30 11.68 6.84
N ILE A 142 18.05 12.02 6.52
CA ILE A 142 17.71 12.97 5.45
C ILE A 142 18.35 14.34 5.70
N GLY A 143 18.29 14.84 6.94
CA GLY A 143 18.90 16.12 7.30
C GLY A 143 20.43 16.12 7.12
N ILE A 144 21.10 15.07 7.58
CA ILE A 144 22.56 14.93 7.45
C ILE A 144 22.98 14.78 5.99
N THR A 145 22.34 13.90 5.22
CA THR A 145 22.71 13.70 3.80
C THR A 145 22.45 14.93 2.97
N THR A 146 21.35 15.64 3.20
CA THR A 146 21.06 16.91 2.51
C THR A 146 22.13 17.96 2.80
N LEU A 147 22.57 18.08 4.05
CA LEU A 147 23.64 19.01 4.42
C LEU A 147 24.96 18.65 3.72
N ILE A 148 25.31 17.35 3.70
CA ILE A 148 26.51 16.88 3.00
C ILE A 148 26.43 17.19 1.51
N TYR A 149 25.30 16.91 0.85
CA TYR A 149 25.13 17.22 -0.59
C TYR A 149 25.21 18.72 -0.89
N LEU A 150 24.59 19.56 -0.07
CA LEU A 150 24.68 21.02 -0.26
C LEU A 150 26.12 21.52 -0.05
N ALA A 151 26.82 20.98 0.95
CA ALA A 151 28.21 21.32 1.20
C ALA A 151 29.11 20.92 0.01
N THR A 152 29.00 19.69 -0.50
CA THR A 152 29.82 19.24 -1.64
C THR A 152 29.54 20.04 -2.91
N VAL A 153 28.29 20.40 -3.19
CA VAL A 153 27.92 21.26 -4.33
C VAL A 153 28.56 22.65 -4.20
N TRP A 154 28.48 23.26 -3.02
CA TRP A 154 29.10 24.57 -2.80
C TRP A 154 30.62 24.52 -2.90
N MET A 155 31.25 23.52 -2.27
CA MET A 155 32.70 23.37 -2.29
C MET A 155 33.22 23.20 -3.72
N THR A 156 32.74 22.19 -4.45
CA THR A 156 33.19 21.92 -5.83
C THR A 156 32.90 23.09 -6.78
N GLY A 157 31.78 23.80 -6.60
CA GLY A 157 31.46 25.01 -7.35
C GLY A 157 32.38 26.20 -7.06
N THR A 158 33.00 26.27 -5.88
CA THR A 158 33.97 27.32 -5.52
C THR A 158 35.42 26.98 -5.87
N THR A 159 35.75 25.69 -5.98
CA THR A 159 37.14 25.21 -6.06
C THR A 159 37.55 24.75 -7.45
N CYS A 160 36.61 24.43 -8.35
CA CYS A 160 36.91 23.97 -9.71
C CYS A 160 36.22 24.80 -10.80
N VAL A 161 36.90 25.01 -11.93
CA VAL A 161 36.29 25.59 -13.14
C VAL A 161 35.58 24.53 -13.98
N ARG A 162 34.70 24.99 -14.88
CA ARG A 162 33.88 24.10 -15.74
C ARG A 162 34.68 23.28 -16.74
N ASP A 163 35.71 23.88 -17.32
CA ASP A 163 36.55 23.29 -18.35
C ASP A 163 38.03 23.54 -18.09
N ALA A 164 38.86 22.53 -18.31
CA ALA A 164 40.30 22.63 -18.25
C ALA A 164 40.96 21.75 -19.32
N ASP A 165 42.07 22.22 -19.89
CA ASP A 165 42.83 21.56 -20.95
C ASP A 165 43.90 20.59 -20.40
N GLY A 166 44.31 20.73 -19.14
CA GLY A 166 45.39 19.95 -18.54
C GLY A 166 46.80 20.48 -18.85
N ILE A 167 46.91 21.60 -19.56
CA ILE A 167 48.18 22.16 -20.07
C ILE A 167 48.42 23.55 -19.47
N SER A 168 47.38 24.37 -19.40
CA SER A 168 47.44 25.73 -18.88
C SER A 168 46.63 25.87 -17.60
N PRO A 169 47.10 26.65 -16.60
CA PRO A 169 46.33 26.92 -15.40
C PRO A 169 45.10 27.80 -15.74
N PRO A 170 44.03 27.73 -14.94
CA PRO A 170 42.83 28.55 -15.16
C PRO A 170 43.16 30.05 -15.07
N MET A 171 42.90 30.78 -16.15
CA MET A 171 43.16 32.22 -16.27
C MET A 171 41.88 33.04 -16.11
N PHE A 172 41.98 34.15 -15.38
CA PHE A 172 40.87 35.08 -15.17
C PHE A 172 41.26 36.49 -15.63
N ASN A 173 40.40 37.15 -16.41
CA ASN A 173 40.52 38.56 -16.75
C ASN A 173 39.60 39.38 -15.83
N GLY A 174 40.12 39.79 -14.66
CA GLY A 174 39.28 40.37 -13.62
C GLY A 174 38.37 39.31 -12.99
N THR A 175 37.05 39.42 -13.20
CA THR A 175 36.04 38.47 -12.69
C THR A 175 35.62 37.40 -13.70
N THR A 176 35.94 37.56 -14.99
CA THR A 176 35.52 36.63 -16.03
C THR A 176 36.58 35.56 -16.28
N PHE A 177 36.17 34.29 -16.26
CA PHE A 177 37.02 33.17 -16.65
C PHE A 177 37.31 33.22 -18.14
N ILE A 178 38.57 33.03 -18.54
CA ILE A 178 38.95 32.88 -19.94
C ILE A 178 38.90 31.39 -20.27
N PRO A 179 37.87 30.90 -20.99
CA PRO A 179 37.78 29.49 -21.31
C PRO A 179 38.91 29.08 -22.27
N PRO A 180 39.53 27.90 -22.09
CA PRO A 180 40.53 27.38 -23.02
C PRO A 180 39.91 27.10 -24.39
N GLU A 181 40.72 27.07 -25.46
CA GLU A 181 40.23 26.80 -26.82
C GLU A 181 39.46 25.47 -26.93
N CYS A 182 39.80 24.49 -26.09
CA CYS A 182 39.08 23.21 -26.02
C CYS A 182 37.61 23.35 -25.59
N ALA A 183 37.25 24.42 -24.89
CA ALA A 183 35.90 24.64 -24.39
C ALA A 183 34.95 25.08 -25.52
N ALA A 184 35.47 25.82 -26.51
CA ALA A 184 34.72 26.21 -27.70
C ALA A 184 34.35 24.99 -28.58
N ASN A 185 35.22 23.98 -28.63
CA ASN A 185 35.01 22.75 -29.39
C ASN A 185 34.42 21.60 -28.54
N HIS A 186 34.12 21.82 -27.25
CA HIS A 186 33.68 20.77 -26.32
C HIS A 186 34.61 19.54 -26.25
N THR A 187 35.92 19.76 -26.40
CA THR A 187 36.93 18.69 -26.41
C THR A 187 37.82 18.68 -25.17
N CYS A 188 37.53 19.50 -24.16
CA CYS A 188 38.34 19.56 -22.95
C CYS A 188 38.32 18.21 -22.19
N PRO A 189 39.48 17.68 -21.77
CA PRO A 189 39.56 16.44 -21.02
C PRO A 189 39.20 16.60 -19.53
N TYR A 190 39.36 17.80 -18.96
CA TYR A 190 39.19 18.07 -17.53
C TYR A 190 38.18 19.21 -17.24
N GLY A 191 37.94 19.48 -15.95
CA GLY A 191 36.93 20.44 -15.46
C GLY A 191 35.60 19.79 -15.09
N LEU A 192 34.77 20.53 -14.31
CA LEU A 192 33.49 20.05 -13.73
C LEU A 192 32.55 19.37 -14.73
N MET A 193 32.58 19.79 -16.00
CA MET A 193 31.68 19.27 -17.03
C MET A 193 32.20 18.00 -17.71
N ASN A 194 33.51 17.74 -17.68
CA ASN A 194 34.14 16.69 -18.51
C ASN A 194 34.78 15.57 -17.69
N TYR A 195 35.20 15.84 -16.45
CA TYR A 195 35.89 14.86 -15.61
C TYR A 195 35.08 14.50 -14.36
N TYR A 196 34.59 13.26 -14.29
CA TYR A 196 33.74 12.81 -13.17
C TYR A 196 34.51 12.57 -11.86
N GLN A 197 35.84 12.42 -11.90
CA GLN A 197 36.67 12.12 -10.71
C GLN A 197 37.31 13.38 -10.10
N ILE A 198 36.62 14.52 -10.14
CA ILE A 198 37.13 15.78 -9.55
C ILE A 198 37.28 15.69 -8.04
N MET A 199 36.34 15.03 -7.36
CA MET A 199 36.43 14.84 -5.91
C MET A 199 37.70 14.06 -5.50
N GLU A 200 38.18 13.15 -6.34
CA GLU A 200 39.43 12.42 -6.11
C GLU A 200 40.65 13.34 -6.22
N MET A 201 40.62 14.26 -7.18
CA MET A 201 41.71 15.20 -7.43
C MET A 201 41.87 16.26 -6.33
N GLU A 202 40.76 16.72 -5.75
CA GLU A 202 40.76 17.74 -4.69
C GLU A 202 40.95 17.16 -3.29
N SER A 203 40.86 15.84 -3.15
CA SER A 203 41.02 15.17 -1.87
C SER A 203 42.46 15.15 -1.37
N MET A 204 42.63 14.99 -0.05
CA MET A 204 43.96 14.87 0.54
C MET A 204 44.62 13.53 0.15
N TRP A 205 43.84 12.45 0.03
CA TRP A 205 44.32 11.16 -0.41
C TRP A 205 43.35 10.48 -1.39
N GLY A 206 43.58 10.68 -2.70
CA GLY A 206 42.74 10.14 -3.79
C GLY A 206 42.33 8.67 -3.69
N PRO A 207 43.22 7.72 -3.32
CA PRO A 207 42.84 6.33 -3.12
C PRO A 207 41.75 6.11 -2.06
N LEU A 208 41.62 7.00 -1.07
CA LEU A 208 40.52 6.94 -0.09
C LEU A 208 39.18 7.29 -0.70
N ILE A 209 39.14 8.24 -1.63
CA ILE A 209 37.93 8.60 -2.38
C ILE A 209 37.46 7.43 -3.23
N THR A 210 38.39 6.78 -3.94
CA THR A 210 38.03 5.58 -4.72
C THR A 210 37.51 4.47 -3.82
N ALA A 211 38.15 4.21 -2.67
CA ALA A 211 37.66 3.28 -1.65
C ALA A 211 36.27 3.67 -1.10
N GLY A 212 36.01 4.96 -0.90
CA GLY A 212 34.71 5.51 -0.50
C GLY A 212 33.62 5.26 -1.54
N ILE A 213 33.92 5.42 -2.84
CA ILE A 213 32.99 5.13 -3.92
C ILE A 213 32.65 3.63 -3.97
N PHE A 214 33.65 2.75 -3.81
CA PHE A 214 33.38 1.32 -3.65
C PHE A 214 32.50 1.02 -2.43
N ALA A 215 32.77 1.67 -1.29
CA ALA A 215 32.00 1.46 -0.08
C ALA A 215 30.54 1.93 -0.22
N ALA A 216 30.30 3.10 -0.81
CA ALA A 216 28.97 3.65 -1.03
C ALA A 216 28.15 2.77 -1.99
N THR A 217 28.74 2.39 -3.12
CA THR A 217 28.07 1.61 -4.17
C THR A 217 27.75 0.19 -3.71
N LEU A 218 28.71 -0.50 -3.07
CA LEU A 218 28.49 -1.85 -2.53
C LEU A 218 27.48 -1.83 -1.38
N SER A 219 27.54 -0.84 -0.49
CA SER A 219 26.58 -0.72 0.63
C SER A 219 25.15 -0.55 0.13
N SER A 220 24.93 0.35 -0.83
CA SER A 220 23.60 0.62 -1.40
C SER A 220 23.06 -0.57 -2.20
N ALA A 221 23.93 -1.24 -2.96
CA ALA A 221 23.57 -2.45 -3.70
C ALA A 221 23.20 -3.60 -2.76
N LEU A 222 23.98 -3.83 -1.71
CA LEU A 222 23.71 -4.85 -0.70
C LEU A 222 22.36 -4.62 -0.01
N ALA A 223 22.10 -3.39 0.44
CA ALA A 223 20.85 -3.02 1.12
C ALA A 223 19.61 -3.24 0.21
N SER A 224 19.73 -2.89 -1.07
CA SER A 224 18.65 -3.09 -2.05
C SER A 224 18.41 -4.57 -2.35
N LEU A 225 19.49 -5.35 -2.41
CA LEU A 225 19.46 -6.79 -2.67
C LEU A 225 18.89 -7.59 -1.50
N VAL A 226 18.98 -7.08 -0.26
CA VAL A 226 18.34 -7.66 0.93
C VAL A 226 16.88 -7.23 1.07
N SER A 227 16.59 -5.94 0.88
CA SER A 227 15.25 -5.40 1.12
C SER A 227 14.21 -5.83 0.08
N ALA A 228 14.54 -5.82 -1.21
CA ALA A 228 13.57 -6.15 -2.27
C ALA A 228 13.01 -7.59 -2.15
N PRO A 229 13.82 -8.64 -1.95
CA PRO A 229 13.33 -10.01 -1.72
C PRO A 229 12.46 -10.15 -0.48
N LYS A 230 12.78 -9.45 0.62
CA LYS A 230 12.00 -9.50 1.87
C LYS A 230 10.62 -8.87 1.68
N VAL A 231 10.56 -7.70 1.03
CA VAL A 231 9.28 -7.06 0.67
C VAL A 231 8.47 -7.96 -0.26
N PHE A 232 9.11 -8.55 -1.28
CA PHE A 232 8.44 -9.45 -2.21
C PHE A 232 7.93 -10.73 -1.53
N GLN A 233 8.70 -11.29 -0.59
CA GLN A 233 8.28 -12.44 0.21
C GLN A 233 7.04 -12.14 1.03
N ALA A 234 6.97 -10.96 1.68
CA ALA A 234 5.80 -10.55 2.45
C ALA A 234 4.55 -10.50 1.56
N VAL A 235 4.65 -9.85 0.40
CA VAL A 235 3.56 -9.81 -0.61
C VAL A 235 3.12 -11.21 -1.06
N CYS A 236 4.07 -12.14 -1.21
CA CYS A 236 3.76 -13.52 -1.58
C CYS A 236 3.10 -14.30 -0.43
N LYS A 237 3.43 -14.02 0.83
CA LYS A 237 2.77 -14.64 2.00
C LYS A 237 1.31 -14.20 2.11
N ASP A 238 1.00 -12.99 1.65
CA ASP A 238 -0.36 -12.41 1.67
C ASP A 238 -1.28 -12.97 0.57
N ARG A 239 -0.77 -13.82 -0.32
CA ARG A 239 -1.53 -14.50 -1.40
C ARG A 239 -2.36 -13.55 -2.28
N LEU A 240 -1.88 -12.31 -2.45
CA LEU A 240 -2.56 -11.28 -3.25
C LEU A 240 -2.67 -11.66 -4.73
N PHE A 241 -1.62 -12.30 -5.27
CA PHE A 241 -1.57 -12.76 -6.65
C PHE A 241 -1.52 -14.28 -6.72
N PRO A 242 -2.18 -14.93 -7.70
CA PRO A 242 -2.13 -16.36 -7.85
C PRO A 242 -0.73 -16.81 -8.29
N LYS A 243 -0.31 -17.99 -7.84
CA LYS A 243 0.94 -18.68 -8.25
C LYS A 243 2.26 -18.03 -7.81
N ILE A 244 2.26 -16.82 -7.22
CA ILE A 244 3.48 -16.22 -6.65
C ILE A 244 3.86 -16.77 -5.27
N ASP A 245 2.96 -17.53 -4.61
CA ASP A 245 3.21 -18.24 -3.34
C ASP A 245 4.49 -19.10 -3.37
N TYR A 246 4.95 -19.50 -4.55
CA TYR A 246 6.23 -20.16 -4.72
C TYR A 246 7.41 -19.38 -4.10
N PHE A 247 7.39 -18.05 -4.15
CA PHE A 247 8.42 -17.17 -3.60
C PHE A 247 8.22 -16.84 -2.11
N ALA A 248 7.07 -17.19 -1.52
CA ALA A 248 6.78 -16.94 -0.09
C ALA A 248 7.61 -17.83 0.86
N LYS A 249 8.15 -18.95 0.37
CA LYS A 249 8.85 -19.95 1.20
C LYS A 249 10.16 -19.39 1.75
N GLY A 250 10.20 -19.18 3.07
CA GLY A 250 11.41 -18.85 3.82
C GLY A 250 12.26 -20.09 4.12
N TYR A 251 13.57 -19.90 4.24
CA TYR A 251 14.53 -20.96 4.55
C TYR A 251 15.40 -20.58 5.76
N GLY A 252 15.70 -21.55 6.63
CA GLY A 252 16.54 -21.36 7.81
C GLY A 252 15.80 -20.68 8.97
N LYS A 253 16.55 -20.29 10.01
CA LYS A 253 16.01 -19.78 11.28
C LYS A 253 15.40 -18.37 11.15
N ASN A 254 15.85 -17.59 10.16
CA ASN A 254 15.43 -16.21 9.91
C ASN A 254 14.44 -16.09 8.72
N GLU A 255 13.86 -17.20 8.26
CA GLU A 255 12.91 -17.25 7.14
C GLU A 255 13.39 -16.59 5.82
N GLU A 256 14.69 -16.69 5.49
CA GLU A 256 15.27 -15.99 4.34
C GLU A 256 14.71 -16.43 2.97
N PRO A 257 14.28 -15.51 2.08
CA PRO A 257 13.61 -15.83 0.83
C PRO A 257 14.59 -16.15 -0.32
N ARG A 258 15.27 -17.30 -0.24
CA ARG A 258 16.27 -17.76 -1.24
C ARG A 258 15.80 -17.69 -2.70
N ARG A 259 14.52 -17.99 -2.95
CA ARG A 259 13.93 -17.96 -4.30
C ARG A 259 13.76 -16.53 -4.81
N ALA A 260 13.38 -15.59 -3.94
CA ALA A 260 13.22 -14.19 -4.30
C ALA A 260 14.58 -13.50 -4.51
N TYR A 261 15.62 -13.91 -3.76
CA TYR A 261 17.00 -13.50 -4.05
C TYR A 261 17.42 -13.90 -5.47
N GLY A 262 17.12 -15.14 -5.87
CA GLY A 262 17.39 -15.61 -7.25
C GLY A 262 16.63 -14.83 -8.32
N LEU A 263 15.36 -14.49 -8.09
CA LEU A 263 14.59 -13.64 -9.00
C LEU A 263 15.21 -12.24 -9.12
N THR A 264 15.56 -11.64 -7.99
CA THR A 264 16.16 -10.30 -7.92
C THR A 264 17.50 -10.27 -8.65
N PHE A 265 18.31 -11.33 -8.54
CA PHE A 265 19.54 -11.48 -9.29
C PHE A 265 19.32 -11.48 -10.80
N ILE A 266 18.36 -12.28 -11.29
CA ILE A 266 18.05 -12.37 -12.72
C ILE A 266 17.60 -11.00 -13.26
N ILE A 267 16.74 -10.30 -12.52
CA ILE A 267 16.28 -8.95 -12.89
C ILE A 267 17.45 -7.96 -12.88
N ALA A 268 18.30 -7.99 -11.86
CA ALA A 268 19.47 -7.13 -11.78
C ALA A 268 20.43 -7.37 -12.96
N MET A 269 20.69 -8.63 -13.32
CA MET A 269 21.52 -8.98 -14.47
C MET A 269 20.93 -8.48 -15.80
N ALA A 270 19.61 -8.56 -15.97
CA ALA A 270 18.94 -8.05 -17.16
C ALA A 270 19.06 -6.52 -17.29
N ILE A 271 18.97 -5.79 -16.18
CA ILE A 271 19.12 -4.32 -16.16
C ILE A 271 20.59 -3.92 -16.37
N ILE A 272 21.53 -4.63 -15.77
CA ILE A 272 22.98 -4.40 -15.93
C ILE A 272 23.41 -4.57 -17.39
N ALA A 273 22.78 -5.50 -18.13
CA ALA A 273 23.07 -5.73 -19.54
C ALA A 273 22.82 -4.50 -20.46
N ILE A 274 22.06 -3.49 -20.00
CA ILE A 274 21.82 -2.24 -20.75
C ILE A 274 23.09 -1.40 -20.85
N GLY A 275 24.01 -1.46 -19.87
CA GLY A 275 25.35 -0.88 -19.98
C GLY A 275 25.47 0.65 -19.89
N ASP A 276 24.38 1.41 -19.76
CA ASP A 276 24.40 2.88 -19.58
C ASP A 276 23.62 3.37 -18.33
N LEU A 277 24.28 4.15 -17.46
CA LEU A 277 23.70 4.70 -16.22
C LEU A 277 22.63 5.73 -16.52
N ASN A 278 22.87 6.57 -17.53
CA ASN A 278 22.02 7.72 -17.83
C ASN A 278 20.68 7.28 -18.41
N ILE A 279 20.60 6.06 -18.96
CA ILE A 279 19.35 5.44 -19.40
C ILE A 279 18.62 4.77 -18.23
N ILE A 280 19.36 4.15 -17.30
CA ILE A 280 18.79 3.41 -16.17
C ILE A 280 18.24 4.36 -15.08
N ALA A 281 18.92 5.47 -14.80
CA ALA A 281 18.58 6.39 -13.71
C ALA A 281 17.15 6.99 -13.81
N PRO A 282 16.66 7.44 -14.98
CA PRO A 282 15.28 7.92 -15.13
C PRO A 282 14.23 6.83 -14.87
N ILE A 283 14.50 5.58 -15.25
CA ILE A 283 13.59 4.45 -15.02
C ILE A 283 13.44 4.20 -13.52
N ILE A 284 14.57 4.11 -12.81
CA ILE A 284 14.59 3.90 -11.36
C ILE A 284 13.87 5.05 -10.64
N SER A 285 14.17 6.29 -11.01
CA SER A 285 13.54 7.49 -10.44
C SER A 285 12.02 7.47 -10.55
N ASN A 286 11.49 7.04 -11.70
CA ASN A 286 10.04 6.96 -11.90
C ASN A 286 9.37 5.90 -11.04
N PHE A 287 9.98 4.72 -10.86
CA PHE A 287 9.43 3.72 -9.95
C PHE A 287 9.45 4.18 -8.48
N PHE A 288 10.52 4.83 -8.04
CA PHE A 288 10.59 5.39 -6.69
C PHE A 288 9.59 6.53 -6.48
N LEU A 289 9.50 7.49 -7.40
CA LEU A 289 8.51 8.58 -7.34
C LEU A 289 7.08 8.06 -7.30
N ALA A 290 6.76 7.03 -8.10
CA ALA A 290 5.46 6.39 -8.07
C ALA A 290 5.17 5.74 -6.70
N SER A 291 6.15 5.04 -6.11
CA SER A 291 6.00 4.46 -4.77
C SER A 291 5.79 5.51 -3.69
N TYR A 292 6.54 6.62 -3.72
CA TYR A 292 6.38 7.74 -2.79
C TYR A 292 5.02 8.43 -2.97
N ALA A 293 4.56 8.61 -4.20
CA ALA A 293 3.23 9.15 -4.49
C ALA A 293 2.12 8.27 -3.89
N LEU A 294 2.21 6.94 -4.07
CA LEU A 294 1.24 5.99 -3.54
C LEU A 294 1.23 5.96 -2.00
N ILE A 295 2.41 5.96 -1.36
CA ILE A 295 2.51 6.01 0.10
C ILE A 295 1.86 7.29 0.63
N ASN A 296 2.26 8.44 0.09
CA ASN A 296 1.72 9.74 0.49
C ASN A 296 0.20 9.83 0.28
N TYR A 297 -0.30 9.36 -0.86
CA TYR A 297 -1.73 9.33 -1.15
C TYR A 297 -2.47 8.38 -0.20
N SER A 298 -1.92 7.20 0.09
CA SER A 298 -2.55 6.23 1.00
C SER A 298 -2.68 6.77 2.43
N CYS A 299 -1.68 7.51 2.92
CA CYS A 299 -1.75 8.18 4.22
C CYS A 299 -2.82 9.28 4.22
N PHE A 300 -2.92 10.06 3.14
CA PHE A 300 -3.98 11.06 3.00
C PHE A 300 -5.38 10.42 2.98
N ASP A 301 -5.60 9.40 2.14
CA ASP A 301 -6.88 8.70 2.00
C ASP A 301 -7.32 8.07 3.33
N ALA A 302 -6.41 7.39 4.02
CA ALA A 302 -6.70 6.76 5.30
C ALA A 302 -7.11 7.77 6.39
N SER A 303 -6.45 8.92 6.45
CA SER A 303 -6.80 10.02 7.36
C SER A 303 -8.10 10.73 6.96
N PHE A 304 -8.32 10.96 5.66
CA PHE A 304 -9.54 11.59 5.16
C PHE A 304 -10.78 10.71 5.42
N ALA A 305 -10.59 9.39 5.35
CA ALA A 305 -11.59 8.39 5.69
C ALA A 305 -11.94 8.29 7.17
N ASP A 306 -11.14 8.89 8.06
CA ASP A 306 -11.16 8.62 9.51
C ASP A 306 -11.12 7.11 9.80
N SER A 307 -10.22 6.38 9.10
CA SER A 307 -10.10 4.94 9.26
C SER A 307 -9.69 4.58 10.70
N PRO A 308 -10.46 3.75 11.44
CA PRO A 308 -10.19 3.50 12.86
C PRO A 308 -8.80 2.95 13.18
N GLY A 309 -8.24 2.18 12.24
CA GLY A 309 -6.90 1.58 12.34
C GLY A 309 -5.75 2.54 11.99
N PHE A 310 -6.03 3.72 11.44
CA PHE A 310 -5.01 4.70 11.08
C PHE A 310 -5.06 5.89 12.05
N ARG A 311 -4.22 5.84 13.10
CA ARG A 311 -4.10 6.87 14.14
C ARG A 311 -2.64 7.32 14.25
N PRO A 312 -2.18 8.21 13.36
CA PRO A 312 -0.79 8.62 13.33
C PRO A 312 -0.41 9.33 14.64
N GLY A 313 0.53 8.74 15.40
CA GLY A 313 1.04 9.30 16.66
C GLY A 313 2.16 10.33 16.48
N PHE A 314 2.61 10.56 15.24
CA PHE A 314 3.71 11.47 14.94
C PHE A 314 3.26 12.94 15.00
N LYS A 315 3.90 13.74 15.86
CA LYS A 315 3.50 15.13 16.18
C LYS A 315 3.42 16.06 14.96
N TYR A 316 4.29 15.89 13.96
CA TYR A 316 4.36 16.77 12.78
C TYR A 316 3.61 16.20 11.56
N TYR A 317 2.88 15.10 11.74
CA TYR A 317 2.07 14.56 10.66
C TYR A 317 0.88 15.48 10.34
N ASN A 318 0.65 15.74 9.05
CA ASN A 318 -0.52 16.46 8.56
C ASN A 318 -0.97 15.85 7.22
N MET A 319 -2.26 15.52 7.09
CA MET A 319 -2.81 14.90 5.89
C MET A 319 -2.60 15.74 4.62
N TRP A 320 -2.64 17.07 4.72
CA TRP A 320 -2.48 17.96 3.57
C TRP A 320 -1.05 18.01 3.06
N VAL A 321 -0.07 17.82 3.96
CA VAL A 321 1.34 17.68 3.57
C VAL A 321 1.54 16.38 2.80
N SER A 322 0.88 15.29 3.22
CA SER A 322 0.88 14.04 2.46
C SER A 322 0.25 14.20 1.07
N LEU A 323 -0.89 14.89 0.96
CA LEU A 323 -1.49 15.16 -0.35
C LEU A 323 -0.57 16.01 -1.25
N ALA A 324 0.01 17.06 -0.70
CA ALA A 324 0.95 17.93 -1.42
C ALA A 324 2.18 17.12 -1.90
N GLY A 325 2.72 16.23 -1.06
CA GLY A 325 3.81 15.34 -1.43
C GLY A 325 3.44 14.37 -2.55
N ALA A 326 2.23 13.78 -2.52
CA ALA A 326 1.75 12.91 -3.59
C ALA A 326 1.63 13.65 -4.94
N LEU A 327 1.05 14.85 -4.93
CA LEU A 327 0.91 15.67 -6.14
C LEU A 327 2.26 16.14 -6.68
N LEU A 328 3.19 16.50 -5.80
CA LEU A 328 4.56 16.87 -6.18
C LEU A 328 5.27 15.70 -6.85
N CYS A 329 5.22 14.50 -6.27
CA CYS A 329 5.83 13.30 -6.85
C CYS A 329 5.25 12.98 -8.24
N LEU A 330 3.93 13.05 -8.40
CA LEU A 330 3.28 12.83 -9.70
C LEU A 330 3.69 13.88 -10.73
N THR A 331 3.71 15.16 -10.34
CA THR A 331 4.09 16.26 -11.23
C THR A 331 5.52 16.10 -11.72
N VAL A 332 6.46 15.84 -10.82
CA VAL A 332 7.88 15.62 -11.16
C VAL A 332 8.06 14.40 -12.06
N MET A 333 7.33 13.30 -11.80
CA MET A 333 7.37 12.09 -12.64
C MET A 333 6.97 12.38 -14.09
N PHE A 334 5.89 13.14 -14.32
CA PHE A 334 5.46 13.53 -15.67
C PHE A 334 6.41 14.50 -16.36
N ILE A 335 7.00 15.43 -15.61
CA ILE A 335 7.96 16.39 -16.17
C ILE A 335 9.25 15.70 -16.60
N MET A 336 9.75 14.73 -15.82
CA MET A 336 10.97 13.99 -16.14
C MET A 336 10.82 13.17 -17.42
N SER A 337 9.78 12.36 -17.53
CA SER A 337 9.52 11.56 -18.73
C SER A 337 8.05 11.11 -18.77
N TRP A 338 7.23 11.86 -19.50
CA TRP A 338 5.79 11.58 -19.61
C TRP A 338 5.48 10.17 -20.15
N ALA A 339 6.30 9.66 -21.07
CA ALA A 339 6.09 8.35 -21.70
C ALA A 339 6.28 7.21 -20.67
N THR A 340 7.39 7.23 -19.93
CA THR A 340 7.64 6.22 -18.90
C THR A 340 6.72 6.39 -17.69
N ALA A 341 6.36 7.62 -17.33
CA ALA A 341 5.35 7.93 -16.31
C ALA A 341 3.96 7.36 -16.65
N LEU A 342 3.54 7.45 -17.92
CA LEU A 342 2.28 6.87 -18.36
C LEU A 342 2.30 5.33 -18.27
N ILE A 343 3.41 4.71 -18.68
CA ILE A 343 3.59 3.26 -18.58
C ILE A 343 3.53 2.80 -17.11
N THR A 344 4.24 3.47 -16.20
CA THR A 344 4.21 3.11 -14.77
C THR A 344 2.81 3.29 -14.20
N PHE A 345 2.12 4.38 -14.53
CA PHE A 345 0.75 4.62 -14.07
C PHE A 345 -0.22 3.55 -14.56
N ILE A 346 -0.15 3.15 -15.84
CA ILE A 346 -0.97 2.06 -16.39
C ILE A 346 -0.69 0.74 -15.67
N CYS A 347 0.59 0.42 -15.40
CA CYS A 347 0.96 -0.78 -14.66
C CYS A 347 0.37 -0.80 -13.24
N PHE A 348 0.49 0.31 -12.50
CA PHE A 348 -0.09 0.42 -11.15
C PHE A 348 -1.62 0.38 -11.17
N ALA A 349 -2.26 1.06 -12.12
CA ALA A 349 -3.70 1.02 -12.28
C ALA A 349 -4.21 -0.39 -12.60
N ALA A 350 -3.51 -1.13 -13.48
CA ALA A 350 -3.83 -2.53 -13.79
C ALA A 350 -3.70 -3.43 -12.56
N LEU A 351 -2.62 -3.29 -11.79
CA LEU A 351 -2.42 -4.03 -10.53
C LEU A 351 -3.52 -3.70 -9.50
N PHE A 352 -3.86 -2.42 -9.35
CA PHE A 352 -4.91 -1.99 -8.43
C PHE A 352 -6.30 -2.54 -8.82
N LEU A 353 -6.67 -2.43 -10.10
CA LEU A 353 -7.91 -2.98 -10.64
C LEU A 353 -7.97 -4.52 -10.50
N TYR A 354 -6.83 -5.20 -10.70
CA TYR A 354 -6.72 -6.64 -10.50
C TYR A 354 -7.03 -7.05 -9.06
N ILE A 355 -6.45 -6.35 -8.07
CA ILE A 355 -6.69 -6.61 -6.65
C ILE A 355 -8.15 -6.33 -6.29
N LEU A 356 -8.73 -5.23 -6.78
CA LEU A 356 -10.15 -4.89 -6.57
C LEU A 356 -11.10 -5.96 -7.14
N HIS A 357 -10.75 -6.57 -8.27
CA HIS A 357 -11.57 -7.62 -8.87
C HIS A 357 -11.47 -8.94 -8.09
N ARG A 358 -10.28 -9.31 -7.62
CA ARG A 358 -10.06 -10.59 -6.92
C ARG A 358 -10.64 -10.62 -5.51
N LYS A 359 -10.75 -9.47 -4.83
CA LYS A 359 -11.21 -9.36 -3.43
C LYS A 359 -10.59 -10.45 -2.52
N PRO A 360 -9.26 -10.49 -2.38
CA PRO A 360 -8.61 -11.49 -1.54
C PRO A 360 -9.09 -11.37 -0.09
N ASP A 361 -9.26 -12.52 0.59
CA ASP A 361 -9.73 -12.62 1.98
C ASP A 361 -8.62 -12.21 2.98
N VAL A 362 -8.06 -11.01 2.82
CA VAL A 362 -7.02 -10.46 3.70
C VAL A 362 -7.58 -9.26 4.44
N ASN A 363 -7.66 -9.37 5.77
CA ASN A 363 -8.36 -8.42 6.62
C ASN A 363 -7.40 -7.37 7.21
N TRP A 364 -6.85 -6.50 6.37
CA TRP A 364 -6.01 -5.36 6.80
C TRP A 364 -6.82 -4.13 7.27
N GLY A 365 -8.14 -4.25 7.30
CA GLY A 365 -9.03 -3.09 7.24
C GLY A 365 -8.92 -2.40 5.87
N SER A 366 -9.96 -1.65 5.48
CA SER A 366 -9.92 -0.88 4.24
C SER A 366 -10.50 0.50 4.46
N SER A 367 -9.85 1.53 3.88
CA SER A 367 -10.39 2.89 3.87
C SER A 367 -11.76 2.94 3.22
N THR A 368 -12.01 2.08 2.22
CA THR A 368 -13.31 1.93 1.56
C THR A 368 -14.42 1.44 2.50
N GLN A 369 -14.15 0.46 3.38
CA GLN A 369 -15.10 0.04 4.41
C GLN A 369 -15.33 1.14 5.45
N ALA A 370 -14.27 1.85 5.87
CA ALA A 370 -14.37 2.98 6.79
C ALA A 370 -15.24 4.12 6.21
N HIS A 371 -15.00 4.49 4.95
CA HIS A 371 -15.83 5.43 4.21
C HIS A 371 -17.29 4.98 4.10
N SER A 372 -17.52 3.70 3.81
CA SER A 372 -18.88 3.16 3.72
C SER A 372 -19.63 3.29 5.05
N TYR A 373 -18.97 2.96 6.17
CA TYR A 373 -19.54 3.11 7.51
C TYR A 373 -19.79 4.58 7.86
N LYS A 374 -18.82 5.47 7.67
CA LYS A 374 -18.95 6.91 7.94
C LYS A 374 -20.07 7.54 7.12
N THR A 375 -20.16 7.18 5.83
CA THR A 375 -21.23 7.64 4.94
C THR A 375 -22.59 7.14 5.38
N ALA A 376 -22.71 5.86 5.77
CA ALA A 376 -23.94 5.29 6.29
C ALA A 376 -24.37 6.00 7.58
N LEU A 377 -23.48 6.17 8.54
CA LEU A 377 -23.77 6.85 9.81
C LEU A 377 -24.18 8.32 9.60
N ALA A 378 -23.43 9.07 8.77
CA ALA A 378 -23.77 10.46 8.45
C ALA A 378 -25.14 10.55 7.74
N GLY A 379 -25.43 9.62 6.82
CA GLY A 379 -26.73 9.51 6.17
C GLY A 379 -27.86 9.23 7.16
N MET A 380 -27.64 8.36 8.14
CA MET A 380 -28.60 8.05 9.19
C MET A 380 -28.89 9.23 10.11
N ILE A 381 -27.85 9.95 10.54
CA ILE A 381 -28.00 11.15 11.37
C ILE A 381 -28.75 12.23 10.58
N LYS A 382 -28.38 12.46 9.30
CA LYS A 382 -29.08 13.39 8.43
C LYS A 382 -30.57 13.04 8.30
N LEU A 383 -30.89 11.76 8.10
CA LEU A 383 -32.27 11.29 8.00
C LEU A 383 -33.06 11.55 9.29
N SER A 384 -32.41 11.41 10.46
CA SER A 384 -33.03 11.71 11.77
C SER A 384 -33.56 13.14 11.86
N HIS A 385 -32.87 14.12 11.28
CA HIS A 385 -33.27 15.53 11.31
C HIS A 385 -34.29 15.93 10.23
N THR A 386 -34.65 15.04 9.30
CA THR A 386 -35.29 15.42 8.02
C THR A 386 -36.82 15.59 8.03
N GLU A 387 -37.56 15.84 9.10
CA GLU A 387 -39.06 15.90 9.07
C GLU A 387 -39.73 14.71 8.31
N GLU A 388 -41.06 14.63 8.28
CA GLU A 388 -41.77 13.57 7.55
C GLU A 388 -42.83 14.20 6.68
N HIS A 389 -42.97 13.71 5.45
CA HIS A 389 -43.95 14.22 4.51
C HIS A 389 -44.66 13.05 3.83
N VAL A 390 -46.00 13.12 3.75
CA VAL A 390 -46.86 12.03 3.27
C VAL A 390 -46.46 11.55 1.85
N LYS A 391 -46.05 12.48 0.98
CA LYS A 391 -45.59 12.16 -0.39
C LYS A 391 -44.29 11.37 -0.47
N ASN A 392 -43.50 11.37 0.61
CA ASN A 392 -42.23 10.65 0.70
C ASN A 392 -42.36 9.36 1.51
N TYR A 393 -43.59 8.91 1.79
CA TYR A 393 -43.84 7.64 2.45
C TYR A 393 -43.17 6.49 1.68
N ARG A 394 -42.44 5.65 2.40
CA ARG A 394 -41.84 4.43 1.87
C ARG A 394 -42.34 3.23 2.67
N PRO A 395 -42.80 2.15 2.01
CA PRO A 395 -43.19 0.92 2.70
C PRO A 395 -41.93 0.21 3.20
N GLN A 396 -41.76 0.12 4.53
CA GLN A 396 -40.64 -0.51 5.21
C GLN A 396 -41.13 -1.76 5.92
N PHE A 397 -40.71 -2.94 5.45
CA PHE A 397 -41.26 -4.21 5.90
C PHE A 397 -40.44 -4.84 7.02
N LEU A 398 -41.14 -5.30 8.06
CA LEU A 398 -40.69 -6.37 8.96
C LEU A 398 -41.41 -7.66 8.58
N VAL A 399 -40.70 -8.59 7.97
CA VAL A 399 -41.25 -9.87 7.51
C VAL A 399 -40.97 -10.94 8.54
N LEU A 400 -42.00 -11.45 9.22
CA LEU A 400 -41.87 -12.59 10.12
C LEU A 400 -41.83 -13.90 9.33
N CYS A 401 -40.71 -14.12 8.63
CA CYS A 401 -40.51 -15.29 7.78
C CYS A 401 -40.02 -16.52 8.53
N GLY A 402 -39.52 -16.34 9.76
CA GLY A 402 -38.76 -17.39 10.42
C GLY A 402 -37.51 -17.75 9.61
N ASN A 403 -37.27 -19.05 9.39
CA ASN A 403 -36.21 -19.44 8.47
C ASN A 403 -36.52 -18.97 7.04
N ALA A 404 -35.72 -18.02 6.55
CA ALA A 404 -35.90 -17.41 5.24
C ALA A 404 -35.88 -18.43 4.08
N ALA A 405 -35.09 -19.50 4.20
CA ALA A 405 -35.02 -20.54 3.19
C ALA A 405 -36.29 -21.42 3.16
N ALA A 406 -37.01 -21.54 4.28
CA ALA A 406 -38.23 -22.33 4.39
C ALA A 406 -39.48 -21.63 3.85
N ARG A 407 -39.48 -20.29 3.86
CA ARG A 407 -40.63 -19.47 3.41
C ARG A 407 -40.22 -18.46 2.33
N PRO A 408 -39.65 -18.91 1.19
CA PRO A 408 -39.13 -17.99 0.17
C PRO A 408 -40.23 -17.15 -0.48
N SER A 409 -41.45 -17.68 -0.61
CA SER A 409 -42.59 -16.97 -1.21
C SER A 409 -42.99 -15.71 -0.46
N LEU A 410 -42.90 -15.71 0.88
CA LEU A 410 -43.17 -14.54 1.72
C LEU A 410 -42.13 -13.43 1.48
N ILE A 411 -40.87 -13.83 1.35
CA ILE A 411 -39.75 -12.92 1.09
C ILE A 411 -39.85 -12.34 -0.32
N ASP A 412 -40.13 -13.18 -1.32
CA ASP A 412 -40.23 -12.76 -2.72
C ASP A 412 -41.42 -11.81 -2.92
N PHE A 413 -42.54 -12.04 -2.23
CA PHE A 413 -43.69 -11.13 -2.21
C PHE A 413 -43.32 -9.77 -1.62
N ALA A 414 -42.69 -9.73 -0.44
CA ALA A 414 -42.24 -8.48 0.18
C ALA A 414 -41.20 -7.75 -0.70
N TYR A 415 -40.28 -8.50 -1.31
CA TYR A 415 -39.24 -7.94 -2.16
C TYR A 415 -39.80 -7.35 -3.46
N ASN A 416 -40.87 -7.93 -4.02
CA ASN A 416 -41.56 -7.34 -5.18
C ASN A 416 -42.18 -5.97 -4.88
N ILE A 417 -42.54 -5.70 -3.62
CA ILE A 417 -43.06 -4.41 -3.18
C ILE A 417 -41.91 -3.43 -2.92
N THR A 418 -40.88 -3.84 -2.18
CA THR A 418 -39.77 -2.93 -1.81
C THR A 418 -38.80 -2.67 -2.96
N LYS A 419 -38.62 -3.64 -3.87
CA LYS A 419 -37.67 -3.66 -4.99
C LYS A 419 -36.25 -3.21 -4.61
N GLY A 420 -35.85 -3.45 -3.37
CA GLY A 420 -34.56 -3.03 -2.83
C GLY A 420 -34.36 -1.50 -2.74
N SER A 421 -35.45 -0.73 -2.83
CA SER A 421 -35.47 0.73 -2.68
C SER A 421 -35.97 1.21 -1.32
N SER A 422 -36.60 0.29 -0.56
CA SER A 422 -37.08 0.52 0.81
C SER A 422 -36.50 -0.53 1.74
N LEU A 423 -36.54 -0.23 3.04
CA LEU A 423 -36.05 -1.13 4.09
C LEU A 423 -36.89 -2.41 4.13
N MET A 424 -36.20 -3.55 4.19
CA MET A 424 -36.78 -4.86 4.42
C MET A 424 -35.95 -5.59 5.46
N ILE A 425 -36.59 -6.01 6.56
CA ILE A 425 -35.98 -6.79 7.63
C ILE A 425 -36.74 -8.11 7.73
N CYS A 426 -36.01 -9.22 7.63
CA CYS A 426 -36.52 -10.57 7.85
C CYS A 426 -36.31 -10.93 9.32
N GLY A 427 -37.41 -11.04 10.06
CA GLY A 427 -37.44 -11.39 11.48
C GLY A 427 -37.62 -12.88 11.70
N TYR A 428 -36.86 -13.44 12.65
CA TYR A 428 -37.06 -14.80 13.14
C TYR A 428 -37.13 -14.85 14.67
N VAL A 429 -38.27 -15.29 15.18
CA VAL A 429 -38.41 -15.66 16.59
C VAL A 429 -38.01 -17.12 16.75
N VAL A 430 -36.90 -17.35 17.43
CA VAL A 430 -36.37 -18.66 17.75
C VAL A 430 -37.01 -19.13 19.07
N PRO A 431 -37.77 -20.26 19.06
CA PRO A 431 -38.58 -20.72 20.19
C PRO A 431 -37.76 -21.38 21.31
N TYR A 432 -36.72 -20.71 21.79
CA TYR A 432 -35.86 -21.18 22.89
C TYR A 432 -35.64 -20.07 23.91
N ASN A 433 -35.43 -20.47 25.16
CA ASN A 433 -35.04 -19.54 26.21
C ASN A 433 -33.68 -18.90 25.89
N PRO A 434 -33.53 -17.57 26.09
CA PRO A 434 -32.25 -16.90 25.89
C PRO A 434 -31.14 -17.53 26.74
N SER A 435 -30.12 -18.05 26.08
CA SER A 435 -28.93 -18.64 26.71
C SER A 435 -27.71 -18.39 25.82
N GLU A 436 -26.51 -18.48 26.38
CA GLU A 436 -25.26 -18.28 25.62
C GLU A 436 -25.17 -19.19 24.39
N ARG A 437 -25.58 -20.46 24.54
CA ARG A 437 -25.64 -21.44 23.45
C ARG A 437 -26.58 -20.96 22.34
N VAL A 438 -27.79 -20.54 22.68
CA VAL A 438 -28.78 -20.05 21.71
C VAL A 438 -28.27 -18.80 20.99
N TYR A 439 -27.64 -17.85 21.68
CA TYR A 439 -27.05 -16.67 21.04
C TYR A 439 -25.91 -17.00 20.07
N SER A 440 -25.10 -18.03 20.34
CA SER A 440 -24.05 -18.46 19.41
C SER A 440 -24.64 -19.06 18.13
N VAL A 441 -25.69 -19.87 18.26
CA VAL A 441 -26.42 -20.45 17.12
C VAL A 441 -27.15 -19.38 16.31
N MET A 442 -27.78 -18.40 16.97
CA MET A 442 -28.44 -17.28 16.31
C MET A 442 -27.45 -16.48 15.45
N ARG A 443 -26.28 -16.11 15.98
CA ARG A 443 -25.24 -15.40 15.20
C ARG A 443 -24.80 -16.20 13.96
N LYS A 444 -24.66 -17.52 14.10
CA LYS A 444 -24.33 -18.41 12.98
C LYS A 444 -25.46 -18.43 11.94
N LEU A 445 -26.70 -18.52 12.38
CA LEU A 445 -27.89 -18.53 11.53
C LEU A 445 -28.05 -17.21 10.77
N GLU A 446 -27.92 -16.06 11.45
CA GLU A 446 -28.01 -14.74 10.84
C GLU A 446 -26.98 -14.58 9.71
N ARG A 447 -25.74 -15.03 9.93
CA ARG A 447 -24.70 -15.01 8.89
C ARG A 447 -25.09 -15.89 7.68
N GLN A 448 -25.52 -17.13 7.92
CA GLN A 448 -25.88 -18.07 6.86
C GLN A 448 -27.08 -17.60 6.03
N LEU A 449 -28.10 -17.04 6.67
CA LEU A 449 -29.31 -16.57 5.99
C LEU A 449 -29.09 -15.21 5.31
N SER A 450 -28.27 -14.33 5.89
CA SER A 450 -27.83 -13.10 5.20
C SER A 450 -27.04 -13.42 3.93
N GLU A 451 -26.16 -14.42 3.96
CA GLU A 451 -25.48 -14.92 2.76
C GLU A 451 -26.44 -15.51 1.75
N TRP A 452 -27.47 -16.24 2.19
CA TRP A 452 -28.49 -16.80 1.32
C TRP A 452 -29.31 -15.71 0.61
N LEU A 453 -29.74 -14.68 1.33
CA LEU A 453 -30.43 -13.51 0.77
C LEU A 453 -29.55 -12.79 -0.26
N ARG A 454 -28.26 -12.60 0.06
CA ARG A 454 -27.28 -11.99 -0.85
C ARG A 454 -27.09 -12.81 -2.13
N LYS A 455 -27.01 -14.15 -2.03
CA LYS A 455 -26.91 -15.05 -3.21
C LYS A 455 -28.15 -14.96 -4.10
N ARG A 456 -29.34 -14.73 -3.54
CA ARG A 456 -30.59 -14.50 -4.29
C ARG A 456 -30.77 -13.05 -4.76
N HIS A 457 -29.79 -12.18 -4.55
CA HIS A 457 -29.89 -10.74 -4.85
C HIS A 457 -31.06 -10.03 -4.17
N VAL A 458 -31.50 -10.51 -3.01
CA VAL A 458 -32.54 -9.86 -2.19
C VAL A 458 -31.86 -8.89 -1.24
N LYS A 459 -32.16 -7.59 -1.38
CA LYS A 459 -31.64 -6.52 -0.51
C LYS A 459 -32.46 -6.43 0.77
N ALA A 460 -32.17 -7.27 1.75
CA ALA A 460 -32.83 -7.29 3.06
C ALA A 460 -31.83 -7.57 4.19
N PHE A 461 -32.13 -7.09 5.38
CA PHE A 461 -31.43 -7.48 6.61
C PHE A 461 -32.12 -8.68 7.25
N TYR A 462 -31.38 -9.48 8.00
CA TYR A 462 -31.92 -10.61 8.75
C TYR A 462 -31.63 -10.42 10.24
N THR A 463 -32.64 -10.61 11.08
CA THR A 463 -32.54 -10.41 12.53
C THR A 463 -33.27 -11.53 13.25
N ALA A 464 -32.61 -12.18 14.20
CA ALA A 464 -33.20 -13.21 15.03
C ALA A 464 -33.35 -12.74 16.49
N VAL A 465 -34.41 -13.18 17.15
CA VAL A 465 -34.65 -12.98 18.59
C VAL A 465 -34.99 -14.33 19.22
N ALA A 466 -34.41 -14.64 20.38
CA ALA A 466 -34.76 -15.82 21.16
C ALA A 466 -35.90 -15.50 22.12
N ASN A 467 -37.02 -16.21 22.01
CA ASN A 467 -38.13 -16.13 22.94
C ASN A 467 -38.98 -17.40 22.85
N VAL A 468 -39.60 -17.83 23.96
CA VAL A 468 -40.43 -19.05 24.01
C VAL A 468 -41.72 -18.87 23.21
N SER A 469 -42.34 -17.70 23.30
CA SER A 469 -43.58 -17.37 22.58
C SER A 469 -43.28 -16.54 21.34
N LEU A 470 -44.01 -16.84 20.25
CA LEU A 470 -43.95 -16.06 19.02
C LEU A 470 -44.35 -14.60 19.27
N ARG A 471 -45.39 -14.38 20.08
CA ARG A 471 -45.90 -13.05 20.41
C ARG A 471 -44.87 -12.22 21.14
N ALA A 472 -44.30 -12.77 22.21
CA ALA A 472 -43.28 -12.07 23.00
C ALA A 472 -42.00 -11.77 22.19
N GLY A 473 -41.58 -12.69 21.31
CA GLY A 473 -40.47 -12.43 20.40
C GLY A 473 -40.78 -11.40 19.31
N ALA A 474 -42.00 -11.41 18.78
CA ALA A 474 -42.46 -10.42 17.83
C ALA A 474 -42.50 -9.03 18.47
N GLN A 475 -43.03 -8.87 19.69
CA GLN A 475 -43.02 -7.61 20.45
C GLN A 475 -41.61 -7.01 20.55
N SER A 476 -40.60 -7.84 20.86
CA SER A 476 -39.20 -7.39 20.89
C SER A 476 -38.72 -6.89 19.52
N LEU A 477 -39.07 -7.59 18.43
CA LEU A 477 -38.74 -7.15 17.07
C LEU A 477 -39.45 -5.85 16.70
N LEU A 478 -40.73 -5.70 17.06
CA LEU A 478 -41.51 -4.49 16.78
C LEU A 478 -40.89 -3.24 17.43
N GLN A 479 -40.38 -3.39 18.66
CA GLN A 479 -39.83 -2.27 19.43
C GLN A 479 -38.37 -1.95 19.07
N VAL A 480 -37.55 -2.95 18.76
CA VAL A 480 -36.08 -2.81 18.66
C VAL A 480 -35.56 -2.82 17.23
N CYS A 481 -36.31 -3.32 16.24
CA CYS A 481 -35.81 -3.40 14.87
C CYS A 481 -35.62 -2.02 14.23
N GLY A 482 -34.42 -1.84 13.64
CA GLY A 482 -34.05 -0.64 12.89
C GLY A 482 -33.23 0.36 13.70
N LEU A 483 -32.87 1.47 13.05
CA LEU A 483 -32.04 2.53 13.65
C LEU A 483 -32.56 3.90 13.23
N GLY A 484 -32.78 4.82 14.18
CA GLY A 484 -33.33 6.14 13.89
C GLY A 484 -34.65 6.07 13.10
N LYS A 485 -34.73 6.74 11.95
CA LYS A 485 -35.89 6.70 11.04
C LYS A 485 -35.91 5.51 10.06
N LEU A 486 -34.86 4.69 9.99
CA LEU A 486 -34.90 3.42 9.25
C LEU A 486 -35.46 2.34 10.17
N ARG A 487 -36.78 2.34 10.33
CA ARG A 487 -37.54 1.38 11.14
C ARG A 487 -38.73 0.86 10.33
N PRO A 488 -39.08 -0.42 10.48
CA PRO A 488 -40.22 -0.98 9.77
C PRO A 488 -41.52 -0.27 10.18
N ASN A 489 -42.42 -0.08 9.22
CA ASN A 489 -43.75 0.50 9.42
C ASN A 489 -44.88 -0.44 8.97
N ILE A 490 -44.53 -1.55 8.31
CA ILE A 490 -45.45 -2.62 7.92
C ILE A 490 -44.91 -3.93 8.46
N ILE A 491 -45.73 -4.68 9.21
CA ILE A 491 -45.45 -6.07 9.53
C ILE A 491 -46.08 -6.99 8.49
N LEU A 492 -45.32 -7.95 7.97
CA LEU A 492 -45.82 -8.98 7.06
C LEU A 492 -45.70 -10.35 7.73
N ILE A 493 -46.85 -11.00 7.90
CA ILE A 493 -46.94 -12.35 8.47
C ILE A 493 -47.58 -13.32 7.47
N GLY A 494 -47.18 -14.59 7.54
CA GLY A 494 -47.83 -15.65 6.80
C GLY A 494 -49.16 -16.04 7.45
N PHE A 495 -50.17 -16.36 6.66
CA PHE A 495 -51.42 -16.94 7.15
C PHE A 495 -51.18 -18.35 7.69
N LYS A 496 -51.54 -18.60 8.95
CA LYS A 496 -51.44 -19.94 9.56
C LYS A 496 -52.53 -20.85 8.98
N SER A 497 -52.18 -21.70 8.01
CA SER A 497 -53.15 -22.57 7.31
C SER A 497 -53.53 -23.84 8.08
N ASN A 498 -52.65 -24.34 8.96
CA ASN A 498 -52.82 -25.57 9.73
C ASN A 498 -53.59 -25.38 11.04
N TRP A 499 -54.24 -24.24 11.23
CA TRP A 499 -54.91 -23.85 12.47
C TRP A 499 -56.02 -24.82 12.92
N TYR A 500 -56.69 -25.48 11.98
CA TYR A 500 -57.79 -26.42 12.25
C TYR A 500 -57.37 -27.88 12.38
N ARG A 501 -56.10 -28.24 12.10
CA ARG A 501 -55.68 -29.64 11.94
C ARG A 501 -55.72 -30.47 13.23
N TYR A 502 -55.46 -29.85 14.38
CA TYR A 502 -55.33 -30.57 15.66
C TYR A 502 -56.51 -30.34 16.62
N GLY A 503 -57.59 -29.69 16.17
CA GLY A 503 -58.76 -29.42 17.02
C GLY A 503 -58.51 -28.37 18.11
N ALA A 504 -59.39 -28.29 19.11
CA ALA A 504 -59.32 -27.32 20.22
C ALA A 504 -58.50 -27.88 21.40
N ILE A 505 -57.21 -28.15 21.18
CA ILE A 505 -56.28 -28.55 22.24
C ILE A 505 -55.70 -27.27 22.88
N PRO A 506 -55.44 -27.22 24.21
CA PRO A 506 -54.87 -26.04 24.87
C PRO A 506 -53.64 -25.46 24.15
N GLU A 507 -52.70 -26.30 23.72
CA GLU A 507 -51.49 -25.88 22.99
C GLU A 507 -51.82 -25.17 21.67
N THR A 508 -52.77 -25.70 20.89
CA THR A 508 -53.19 -25.05 19.63
C THR A 508 -53.94 -23.74 19.86
N LEU A 509 -54.70 -23.63 20.95
CA LEU A 509 -55.36 -22.40 21.37
C LEU A 509 -54.32 -21.34 21.77
N ASP A 510 -53.28 -21.74 22.50
CA ASP A 510 -52.18 -20.84 22.89
C ASP A 510 -51.40 -20.35 21.67
N GLU A 511 -51.08 -21.22 20.71
CA GLU A 511 -50.43 -20.79 19.47
C GLU A 511 -51.31 -19.87 18.60
N MET A 512 -52.64 -20.06 18.62
CA MET A 512 -53.58 -19.14 17.96
C MET A 512 -53.63 -17.80 18.67
N ASN A 513 -53.71 -17.81 20.00
CA ASN A 513 -53.67 -16.61 20.82
C ASN A 513 -52.38 -15.83 20.60
N ASP A 514 -51.25 -16.52 20.41
CA ASP A 514 -49.98 -15.89 20.06
C ASP A 514 -50.01 -15.26 18.66
N TYR A 515 -50.60 -15.94 17.67
CA TYR A 515 -50.73 -15.42 16.31
C TYR A 515 -51.63 -14.18 16.24
N PHE A 516 -52.83 -14.25 16.84
CA PHE A 516 -53.75 -13.11 16.92
C PHE A 516 -53.20 -12.00 17.80
N GLY A 517 -52.56 -12.34 18.92
CA GLY A 517 -51.90 -11.39 19.80
C GLY A 517 -50.79 -10.63 19.08
N THR A 518 -50.02 -11.28 18.22
CA THR A 518 -49.00 -10.61 17.39
C THR A 518 -49.61 -9.58 16.45
N ILE A 519 -50.79 -9.86 15.87
CA ILE A 519 -51.52 -8.91 15.02
C ILE A 519 -52.02 -7.72 15.84
N GLN A 520 -52.56 -8.00 17.03
CA GLN A 520 -53.07 -6.96 17.92
C GLN A 520 -51.94 -6.03 18.39
N ASP A 521 -50.81 -6.60 18.84
CA ASP A 521 -49.64 -5.83 19.28
C ASP A 521 -49.05 -4.96 18.14
N ALA A 522 -49.16 -5.42 16.90
CA ALA A 522 -48.74 -4.64 15.74
C ALA A 522 -49.64 -3.43 15.47
N PHE A 523 -50.96 -3.57 15.65
CA PHE A 523 -51.89 -2.44 15.59
C PHE A 523 -51.67 -1.47 16.75
N ASP A 524 -51.44 -1.97 17.96
CA ASP A 524 -51.13 -1.15 19.14
C ASP A 524 -49.83 -0.34 18.96
N SER A 525 -48.88 -0.88 18.19
CA SER A 525 -47.63 -0.22 17.81
C SER A 525 -47.76 0.73 16.60
N ASN A 526 -48.98 1.03 16.15
CA ASN A 526 -49.28 1.86 14.97
C ASN A 526 -48.61 1.41 13.67
N MET A 527 -48.41 0.10 13.48
CA MET A 527 -47.92 -0.44 12.22
C MET A 527 -49.07 -0.94 11.34
N ALA A 528 -48.85 -0.90 10.02
CA ALA A 528 -49.74 -1.58 9.09
C ALA A 528 -49.49 -3.09 9.12
N VAL A 529 -50.56 -3.87 9.11
CA VAL A 529 -50.49 -5.34 9.11
C VAL A 529 -50.79 -5.89 7.73
N CYS A 530 -49.92 -6.75 7.22
CA CYS A 530 -50.12 -7.50 5.99
C CYS A 530 -50.10 -9.01 6.29
N VAL A 531 -51.13 -9.72 5.84
CA VAL A 531 -51.23 -11.17 6.01
C VAL A 531 -51.24 -11.83 4.63
N LEU A 532 -50.18 -12.58 4.31
CA LEU A 532 -50.09 -13.30 3.05
C LEU A 532 -50.65 -14.71 3.20
N ARG A 533 -51.65 -15.05 2.39
CA ARG A 533 -52.19 -16.42 2.30
C ARG A 533 -51.94 -17.00 0.91
N ASN A 534 -51.25 -18.13 0.86
CA ASN A 534 -51.01 -18.86 -0.38
C ASN A 534 -51.92 -20.10 -0.48
N GLY A 535 -53.15 -19.89 -0.95
CA GLY A 535 -54.12 -20.94 -1.20
C GLY A 535 -54.23 -21.99 -0.08
N ASN A 536 -54.16 -23.27 -0.47
CA ASN A 536 -54.25 -24.42 0.45
C ASN A 536 -52.88 -25.04 0.79
N LEU A 537 -51.80 -24.70 0.07
CA LEU A 537 -50.46 -25.28 0.29
C LEU A 537 -49.77 -24.73 1.54
N GLY A 538 -50.11 -23.51 1.98
CA GLY A 538 -49.37 -22.82 3.03
C GLY A 538 -48.08 -22.16 2.50
N LEU A 539 -47.24 -21.71 3.44
CA LEU A 539 -46.01 -20.96 3.14
C LEU A 539 -44.74 -21.63 3.67
N ASP A 540 -44.89 -22.69 4.47
CA ASP A 540 -43.78 -23.41 5.09
C ASP A 540 -43.42 -24.65 4.29
N PHE A 541 -42.24 -24.65 3.66
CA PHE A 541 -41.74 -25.76 2.87
C PHE A 541 -40.67 -26.57 3.60
N SER A 542 -40.52 -26.41 4.92
CA SER A 542 -39.49 -27.11 5.72
C SER A 542 -39.57 -28.64 5.57
N GLU A 543 -40.77 -29.21 5.71
CA GLU A 543 -40.99 -30.66 5.57
C GLU A 543 -40.74 -31.15 4.13
N ALA A 544 -41.20 -30.39 3.14
CA ALA A 544 -41.00 -30.72 1.73
C ALA A 544 -39.51 -30.69 1.35
N MET A 545 -38.74 -29.72 1.86
CA MET A 545 -37.30 -29.69 1.68
C MET A 545 -36.64 -30.93 2.28
N LYS A 546 -36.96 -31.27 3.55
CA LYS A 546 -36.42 -32.46 4.23
C LYS A 546 -36.70 -33.75 3.44
N LEU A 547 -37.93 -33.91 2.91
CA LEU A 547 -38.34 -35.10 2.17
C LEU A 547 -37.71 -35.22 0.78
N LEU A 548 -37.57 -34.11 0.05
CA LEU A 548 -37.09 -34.11 -1.33
C LEU A 548 -35.57 -34.01 -1.45
N ASN A 549 -34.86 -33.92 -0.32
CA ASN A 549 -33.43 -33.67 -0.23
C ASN A 549 -32.97 -32.41 -1.03
N VAL A 550 -33.87 -31.43 -1.24
CA VAL A 550 -33.60 -30.22 -2.02
C VAL A 550 -33.05 -29.13 -1.09
N GLY A 551 -31.79 -28.75 -1.29
CA GLY A 551 -31.10 -27.71 -0.52
C GLY A 551 -30.17 -28.27 0.57
N GLU A 552 -29.32 -27.40 1.13
CA GLU A 552 -28.46 -27.76 2.28
C GLU A 552 -29.32 -27.88 3.56
N HIS A 553 -29.86 -29.07 3.87
CA HIS A 553 -30.67 -29.32 5.09
C HIS A 553 -29.98 -28.90 6.39
N LYS A 554 -28.64 -28.88 6.40
CA LYS A 554 -27.82 -28.36 7.50
C LYS A 554 -28.15 -26.91 7.91
N ARG A 555 -28.84 -26.14 7.06
CA ARG A 555 -29.32 -24.77 7.37
C ARG A 555 -30.71 -24.71 8.00
N LEU A 556 -31.41 -25.85 8.04
CA LEU A 556 -32.73 -26.01 8.67
C LEU A 556 -32.59 -26.51 10.11
N ASP A 557 -31.55 -27.29 10.41
CA ASP A 557 -31.34 -27.88 11.72
C ASP A 557 -30.63 -26.88 12.67
N ILE A 558 -31.36 -26.48 13.72
CA ILE A 558 -30.81 -25.85 14.91
C ILE A 558 -30.38 -26.98 15.86
N ASN A 559 -29.36 -27.77 15.48
CA ASN A 559 -28.87 -28.85 16.35
C ASN A 559 -28.16 -28.24 17.57
N LEU A 560 -28.84 -28.25 18.72
CA LEU A 560 -28.28 -27.89 20.03
C LEU A 560 -27.54 -29.07 20.70
N ASP A 561 -27.74 -30.30 20.21
CA ASP A 561 -27.34 -31.53 20.90
C ASP A 561 -26.05 -32.20 20.37
N GLU A 562 -25.52 -31.79 19.21
CA GLU A 562 -24.34 -32.44 18.58
C GLU A 562 -23.02 -32.27 19.36
N ASN A 563 -22.99 -31.46 20.42
CA ASN A 563 -21.82 -31.30 21.29
C ASN A 563 -21.97 -31.95 22.68
N ALA A 564 -23.07 -32.67 22.96
CA ALA A 564 -23.25 -33.35 24.25
C ALA A 564 -22.36 -34.61 24.41
N GLU A 565 -21.74 -35.10 23.33
CA GLU A 565 -20.89 -36.31 23.36
C GLU A 565 -19.38 -36.03 23.28
N LYS A 566 -18.95 -34.77 23.43
CA LYS A 566 -17.52 -34.42 23.52
C LYS A 566 -17.26 -33.36 24.60
N GLU A 567 -17.52 -33.71 25.84
CA GLU A 567 -16.78 -33.21 27.01
C GLU A 567 -16.35 -34.39 27.88
#